data_AF-A0A7W1UK86-F1
#
_entry.id   AF-A0A7W1UK86-F1
#
_cell.length_a   1.000
_cell.length_b   1.000
_cell.length_c   1.000
_cell.angle_alpha   90.00
_cell.angle_beta   90.00
_cell.angle_gamma   90.00
#
_symmetry.space_group_name_H-M   'P 1'
#
loop_
_entity.id
_entity.type
_entity.pdbx_description
1 polymer ?
#
loop_
_entity_poly.entity_id
_entity_poly.type
_entity_poly.pdbx_seq_one_letter_code
_entity_poly.pdbx_strand_id
1 'polypeptide(L)'
;MQTWTVSVFTDDEVRGIGPRYQQPSWNFRSIIPVFNDGRFPLEIIPLTGTQTTLTLKGGGAAFLRFGVAPGQRAALTVLSGGAVPPERLRVSVVRLQ
;
A
#
# COMPACT_ATOMS: atom_id res chain seq x y z
N MET A 1 -1.94 6.04 -12.69
CA MET A 1 -1.76 5.59 -11.29
C MET A 1 -2.34 4.21 -11.02
N GLN A 2 -3.58 3.91 -11.46
CA GLN A 2 -4.22 2.60 -11.25
C GLN A 2 -3.30 1.39 -11.51
N THR A 3 -2.68 1.30 -12.69
CA THR A 3 -1.77 0.19 -13.04
C THR A 3 -0.56 0.10 -12.12
N TRP A 4 -0.01 1.23 -11.69
CA TRP A 4 1.13 1.29 -10.78
C TRP A 4 0.74 0.86 -9.35
N THR A 5 -0.42 1.31 -8.85
CA THR A 5 -0.92 0.90 -7.54
C THR A 5 -1.23 -0.59 -7.50
N VAL A 6 -1.84 -1.12 -8.57
CA VAL A 6 -2.07 -2.57 -8.69
C VAL A 6 -0.74 -3.30 -8.75
N SER A 7 0.23 -2.85 -9.56
CA SER A 7 1.52 -3.53 -9.66
C SER A 7 2.27 -3.58 -8.33
N VAL A 8 2.25 -2.50 -7.54
CA VAL A 8 2.91 -2.49 -6.22
C VAL A 8 2.18 -3.39 -5.22
N PHE A 9 0.84 -3.46 -5.27
CA PHE A 9 0.08 -4.35 -4.39
C PHE A 9 0.25 -5.82 -4.76
N THR A 10 0.20 -6.15 -6.05
CA THR A 10 0.17 -7.54 -6.51
C THR A 10 1.54 -8.18 -6.64
N ASP A 11 2.61 -7.39 -6.59
CA ASP A 11 3.99 -7.89 -6.71
C ASP A 11 4.23 -9.00 -5.69
N ASP A 12 4.48 -10.22 -6.19
CA ASP A 12 4.70 -11.47 -5.45
C ASP A 12 3.58 -11.95 -4.47
N GLU A 13 2.63 -11.10 -4.06
CA GLU A 13 1.51 -11.45 -3.17
C GLU A 13 0.37 -12.21 -3.88
N VAL A 14 0.20 -12.01 -5.19
CA VAL A 14 -0.88 -12.63 -5.97
C VAL A 14 -0.30 -13.53 -7.06
N ARG A 15 -0.55 -14.85 -6.96
CA ARG A 15 -0.14 -15.80 -8.01
C ARG A 15 -0.97 -15.61 -9.29
N GLY A 16 -0.33 -15.73 -10.45
CA GLY A 16 -1.03 -15.70 -11.76
C GLY A 16 -1.28 -14.31 -12.34
N ILE A 17 -0.65 -13.26 -11.82
CA ILE A 17 -0.77 -11.91 -12.39
C ILE A 17 -0.02 -11.73 -13.70
N GLY A 18 -0.57 -10.93 -14.61
CA GLY A 18 0.05 -10.63 -15.90
C GLY A 18 1.37 -9.85 -15.74
N PRO A 19 2.36 -10.01 -16.66
CA PRO A 19 3.69 -9.42 -16.53
C PRO A 19 3.72 -7.90 -16.32
N ARG A 20 2.72 -7.18 -16.85
CA ARG A 20 2.57 -5.72 -16.69
C ARG A 20 2.30 -5.26 -15.26
N TYR A 21 1.96 -6.17 -14.35
CA TYR A 21 1.70 -5.89 -12.93
C TYR A 21 2.80 -6.45 -12.01
N GLN A 22 3.84 -7.06 -12.58
CA GLN A 22 5.01 -7.48 -11.82
C GLN A 22 6.02 -6.32 -11.79
N GLN A 23 6.81 -6.21 -10.71
CA GLN A 23 7.89 -5.25 -10.59
C GLN A 23 9.25 -5.96 -10.42
N PRO A 24 9.78 -6.65 -11.47
CA PRO A 24 11.01 -7.44 -11.35
C PRO A 24 12.24 -6.60 -10.96
N SER A 25 12.25 -5.31 -11.28
CA SER A 25 13.33 -4.39 -10.90
C SER A 25 13.39 -4.08 -9.40
N TRP A 26 12.34 -4.42 -8.65
CA TRP A 26 12.28 -4.31 -7.18
C TRP A 26 12.52 -5.66 -6.51
N ASN A 27 12.75 -6.70 -7.32
CA ASN A 27 13.00 -8.05 -6.88
C ASN A 27 14.46 -8.24 -6.44
N PHE A 28 14.92 -7.43 -5.49
CA PHE A 28 16.30 -7.47 -4.96
C PHE A 28 16.51 -8.66 -4.01
N ARG A 29 16.09 -9.87 -4.39
CA ARG A 29 16.08 -11.08 -3.52
C ARG A 29 17.44 -11.45 -2.97
N SER A 30 18.54 -11.08 -3.64
CA SER A 30 19.89 -11.31 -3.14
C SER A 30 20.28 -10.35 -2.02
N ILE A 31 19.65 -9.18 -1.95
CA ILE A 31 19.99 -8.12 -0.99
C ILE A 31 19.03 -8.09 0.20
N ILE A 32 17.73 -8.33 0.00
CA ILE A 32 16.71 -8.23 1.05
C ILE A 32 16.98 -9.17 2.25
N PRO A 33 17.43 -10.42 2.06
CA PRO A 33 17.89 -11.28 3.16
C PRO A 33 18.98 -10.66 4.03
N VAL A 34 19.86 -9.86 3.44
CA VAL A 34 20.96 -9.18 4.15
C VAL A 34 20.45 -7.96 4.94
N PHE A 35 19.36 -7.33 4.49
CA PHE A 35 18.84 -6.11 5.09
C PHE A 35 17.69 -6.30 6.08
N ASN A 36 16.88 -7.36 5.97
CA ASN A 36 15.75 -7.60 6.88
C ASN A 36 15.26 -9.06 6.99
N ASP A 37 16.17 -10.03 6.83
CA ASP A 37 15.87 -11.47 6.90
C ASP A 37 14.86 -11.95 5.84
N GLY A 38 14.84 -11.32 4.67
CA GLY A 38 14.03 -11.77 3.53
C GLY A 38 12.58 -11.30 3.62
N ARG A 39 12.25 -10.42 4.55
CA ARG A 39 10.93 -9.82 4.68
C ARG A 39 10.76 -8.76 3.58
N PHE A 40 9.66 -8.77 2.84
CA PHE A 40 9.48 -7.72 1.84
C PHE A 40 9.32 -6.36 2.55
N PRO A 41 9.96 -5.26 2.09
CA PRO A 41 10.01 -3.99 2.82
C PRO A 41 8.70 -3.19 2.82
N LEU A 42 7.59 -3.79 2.37
CA LEU A 42 6.28 -3.15 2.37
C LEU A 42 5.61 -3.37 3.74
N GLU A 43 5.84 -2.43 4.66
CA GLU A 43 5.12 -2.41 5.93
C GLU A 43 3.63 -2.09 5.68
N ILE A 44 2.76 -3.06 6.00
CA ILE A 44 1.30 -2.89 5.89
C ILE A 44 0.76 -2.46 7.25
N ILE A 45 0.18 -1.27 7.30
CA ILE A 45 -0.41 -0.70 8.52
C ILE A 45 -1.89 -1.11 8.60
N PRO A 46 -2.31 -1.85 9.65
CA PRO A 46 -3.72 -2.20 9.83
C PRO A 46 -4.52 -0.98 10.28
N LEU A 47 -5.65 -0.73 9.62
CA LEU A 47 -6.65 0.27 10.01
C LEU A 47 -7.78 -0.43 10.76
N THR A 48 -7.94 -0.11 12.04
CA THR A 48 -8.86 -0.78 12.97
C THR A 48 -10.10 0.06 13.34
N GLY A 49 -10.37 1.12 12.59
CA GLY A 49 -11.48 2.05 12.85
C GLY A 49 -11.12 3.18 13.83
N THR A 50 -9.93 3.18 14.40
CA THR A 50 -9.35 4.33 15.11
C THR A 50 -8.50 5.18 14.17
N GLN A 51 -8.25 6.43 14.56
CA GLN A 51 -7.36 7.30 13.80
C GLN A 51 -5.92 6.74 13.80
N THR A 52 -5.33 6.64 12.61
CA THR A 52 -3.93 6.27 12.42
C THR A 52 -3.15 7.45 11.86
N THR A 53 -2.08 7.83 12.54
CA THR A 53 -1.19 8.93 12.12
C THR A 53 0.12 8.32 11.59
N LEU A 54 0.58 8.80 10.44
CA LEU A 54 1.86 8.41 9.84
C LEU A 54 2.58 9.62 9.25
N THR A 55 3.89 9.50 9.12
CA THR A 55 4.72 10.50 8.43
C THR A 55 5.13 9.96 7.07
N LEU A 56 4.73 10.65 6.00
CA LEU A 56 5.11 10.27 4.64
C LEU A 56 6.30 11.13 4.17
N LYS A 57 7.41 10.48 3.82
CA LYS A 57 8.56 11.15 3.21
C LYS A 57 8.26 11.46 1.73
N GLY A 58 8.77 12.57 1.22
CA GLY A 58 8.64 12.91 -0.20
C GLY A 58 9.18 11.80 -1.10
N GLY A 59 8.39 11.38 -2.09
CA GLY A 59 8.73 10.26 -2.99
C GLY A 59 8.45 8.86 -2.40
N GLY A 60 8.02 8.77 -1.14
CA GLY A 60 7.64 7.51 -0.49
C GLY A 60 6.15 7.16 -0.67
N ALA A 61 5.78 5.98 -0.19
CA ALA A 61 4.41 5.50 -0.11
C ALA A 61 4.17 4.81 1.25
N ALA A 62 2.91 4.75 1.66
CA ALA A 62 2.46 3.98 2.82
C ALA A 62 1.30 3.09 2.39
N PHE A 63 1.27 1.86 2.93
CA PHE A 63 0.29 0.84 2.58
C PHE A 63 -0.56 0.55 3.80
N LEU A 64 -1.87 0.73 3.66
CA LEU A 64 -2.81 0.55 4.75
C LEU A 64 -3.85 -0.50 4.35
N ARG A 65 -4.22 -1.36 5.30
CA ARG A 65 -5.19 -2.43 5.08
C ARG A 65 -6.33 -2.34 6.08
N PHE A 66 -7.56 -2.41 5.59
CA PHE A 66 -8.78 -2.51 6.40
C PHE A 66 -9.69 -3.59 5.83
N GLY A 67 -10.56 -4.13 6.68
CA GLY A 67 -11.65 -5.00 6.28
C GLY A 67 -12.98 -4.25 6.33
N VAL A 68 -13.91 -4.60 5.45
CA VAL A 68 -15.30 -4.18 5.53
C VAL A 68 -16.14 -5.44 5.57
N ALA A 69 -16.88 -5.64 6.67
CA ALA A 69 -17.73 -6.82 6.83
C ALA A 69 -18.88 -6.82 5.78
N PRO A 70 -19.44 -7.98 5.44
CA PRO A 70 -20.57 -8.06 4.50
C PRO A 70 -21.73 -7.16 4.90
N GLY A 71 -22.28 -6.41 3.94
CA GLY A 71 -23.39 -5.48 4.17
C GLY A 71 -23.01 -4.18 4.90
N GLN A 72 -21.76 -4.02 5.33
CA GLN A 72 -21.28 -2.80 5.98
C GLN A 72 -20.67 -1.81 4.99
N ARG A 73 -20.52 -0.57 5.42
CA ARG A 73 -19.84 0.51 4.69
C ARG A 73 -18.72 1.08 5.54
N ALA A 74 -17.63 1.47 4.90
CA ALA A 74 -16.54 2.20 5.54
C ALA A 74 -16.33 3.54 4.84
N ALA A 75 -16.01 4.56 5.62
CA ALA A 75 -15.57 5.86 5.12
C ALA A 75 -14.10 6.04 5.47
N LEU A 76 -13.28 6.42 4.49
CA LEU A 76 -11.88 6.75 4.70
C LEU A 76 -11.73 8.27 4.64
N THR A 77 -11.37 8.88 5.76
CA THR A 77 -11.03 10.30 5.84
C THR A 77 -9.53 10.45 5.90
N VAL A 78 -8.95 11.22 4.98
CA VAL A 78 -7.51 11.47 4.93
C VAL A 78 -7.28 12.96 5.18
N LEU A 79 -6.44 13.26 6.17
CA LEU A 79 -6.05 14.62 6.53
C LEU A 79 -4.52 14.72 6.56
N SER A 80 -4.00 15.92 6.29
CA SER A 80 -2.59 16.26 6.47
C SER A 80 -2.49 17.40 7.48
N GLY A 81 -1.88 17.14 8.65
CA GLY A 81 -1.80 18.14 9.72
C GLY A 81 -3.17 18.65 10.21
N GLY A 82 -4.24 17.85 10.07
CA GLY A 82 -5.61 18.26 10.41
C GLY A 82 -6.37 19.01 9.31
N ALA A 83 -5.76 19.25 8.15
CA ALA A 83 -6.37 19.93 7.01
C ALA A 83 -6.52 19.00 5.79
N VAL A 84 -7.12 19.55 4.72
CA VAL A 84 -7.22 18.88 3.42
C VAL A 84 -5.81 18.50 2.92
N PRO A 85 -5.59 17.27 2.44
CA PRO A 85 -4.28 16.86 1.97
C PRO A 85 -3.78 17.70 0.78
N PRO A 86 -2.45 17.90 0.65
CA PRO A 86 -1.87 18.61 -0.48
C PRO A 86 -2.24 17.97 -1.82
N GLU A 87 -2.39 18.78 -2.87
CA GLU A 87 -2.74 18.31 -4.22
C GLU A 87 -1.76 17.32 -4.85
N ARG A 88 -0.57 17.14 -4.28
CA ARG A 88 0.43 16.15 -4.74
C ARG A 88 0.28 14.81 -4.05
N LEU A 89 -0.44 14.73 -2.93
CA LEU A 89 -0.76 13.45 -2.30
C LEU A 89 -1.74 12.69 -3.19
N ARG A 90 -1.51 11.39 -3.32
CA ARG A 90 -2.35 10.50 -4.11
C ARG A 90 -2.76 9.34 -3.22
N VAL A 91 -4.06 9.17 -3.06
CA VAL A 91 -4.67 8.06 -2.33
C VAL A 91 -5.35 7.16 -3.34
N SER A 92 -5.16 5.85 -3.21
CA SER A 92 -5.77 4.86 -4.08
C SER A 92 -6.27 3.70 -3.23
N VAL A 93 -7.49 3.24 -3.52
CA VAL A 93 -8.10 2.11 -2.82
C VAL A 93 -8.16 0.94 -3.78
N VAL A 94 -7.56 -0.17 -3.39
CA VAL A 94 -7.61 -1.43 -4.13
C VAL A 94 -8.53 -2.38 -3.37
N ARG A 95 -9.57 -2.86 -4.05
CA ARG A 95 -10.43 -3.91 -3.50
C ARG A 95 -9.80 -5.27 -3.79
N LEU A 96 -9.72 -6.09 -2.76
CA LEU A 96 -9.33 -7.49 -2.85
C LEU A 96 -10.59 -8.36 -2.88
N GLN A 97 -10.59 -9.41 -3.70
CA GLN A 97 -11.65 -10.42 -3.76
C GLN A 97 -11.19 -11.71 -3.12
#